data_AF-A0A942N736-F1
#
_entry.id   AF-A0A942N736-F1
#
_cell.length_a   1.000
_cell.length_b   1.000
_cell.length_c   1.000
_cell.angle_alpha   90.00
_cell.angle_beta   90.00
_cell.angle_gamma   90.00
#
_symmetry.space_group_name_H-M   'P 1'
#
loop_
_entity.id
_entity.type
_entity.pdbx_description
1 polymer ?
#
loop_
_entity_poly.entity_id
_entity_poly.type
_entity_poly.pdbx_seq_one_letter_code
_entity_poly.pdbx_strand_id
1 'polypeptide(L)'
;MENTTIIQGRETTYEDIMLVQNLIAANPDWHRTRLSKELCELWNWYNSNGQIKDMACRTFLLKLEQRGYLTLPVRRRPGGSSYQQSIPKVPHSTDLILGKLKSVAPVTIKQVDKT
;
A
#
# COMPACT_ATOMS: atom_id res chain seq x y z
N MET A 1 12.66 -23.58 -1.20
CA MET A 1 12.56 -22.81 0.05
C MET A 1 11.65 -21.64 -0.23
N GLU A 2 10.38 -21.74 0.13
CA GLU A 2 9.38 -20.70 -0.10
C GLU A 2 9.56 -19.58 0.93
N ASN A 3 10.33 -18.56 0.57
CA ASN A 3 10.50 -17.37 1.40
C ASN A 3 9.36 -16.40 1.12
N THR A 4 8.17 -16.70 1.64
CA THR A 4 7.00 -15.82 1.55
C THR A 4 7.18 -14.63 2.50
N THR A 5 6.96 -13.42 2.01
CA THR A 5 6.99 -12.19 2.82
C THR A 5 5.68 -11.43 2.69
N ILE A 6 5.26 -10.73 3.75
CA ILE A 6 4.10 -9.86 3.69
C ILE A 6 4.51 -8.49 3.17
N ILE A 7 3.93 -8.09 2.04
CA ILE A 7 4.10 -6.77 1.44
C ILE A 7 2.72 -6.17 1.19
N GLN A 8 2.47 -5.02 1.81
CA GLN A 8 1.19 -4.31 1.71
C GLN A 8 -0.02 -5.21 2.06
N GLY A 9 0.13 -6.04 3.09
CA GLY A 9 -0.93 -6.94 3.56
C GLY A 9 -1.22 -8.12 2.62
N ARG A 10 -0.38 -8.34 1.60
CA ARG A 10 -0.46 -9.49 0.69
C ARG A 10 0.74 -10.41 0.93
N GLU A 11 0.48 -11.71 1.01
CA GLU A 11 1.52 -12.74 0.92
C GLU A 11 2.17 -12.69 -0.46
N THR A 12 3.49 -12.51 -0.47
CA THR A 12 4.26 -12.31 -1.70
C THR A 12 5.35 -13.35 -1.73
N THR A 13 5.32 -14.20 -2.75
CA THR A 13 6.36 -15.21 -2.96
C THR A 13 7.48 -14.68 -3.83
N TYR A 14 8.53 -15.47 -4.00
CA TYR A 14 9.60 -15.12 -4.93
C TYR A 14 9.11 -15.14 -6.38
N GLU A 15 8.21 -16.05 -6.73
CA GLU A 15 7.57 -16.16 -8.04
C GLU A 15 6.74 -14.92 -8.36
N ASP A 16 6.03 -14.36 -7.38
CA ASP A 16 5.33 -13.08 -7.55
C ASP A 16 6.31 -11.95 -7.91
N ILE A 17 7.46 -11.88 -7.23
CA ILE A 17 8.48 -10.88 -7.50
C ILE A 17 9.05 -11.07 -8.92
N MET A 18 9.36 -12.29 -9.31
CA MET A 18 9.84 -12.62 -10.66
C MET A 18 8.80 -12.25 -11.73
N LEU A 19 7.51 -12.51 -11.47
CA LEU A 19 6.43 -12.12 -12.37
C LEU A 19 6.43 -10.61 -12.59
N VAL A 20 6.55 -9.82 -11.52
CA VAL A 20 6.61 -8.35 -11.64
C VAL A 20 7.86 -7.91 -12.42
N GLN A 21 9.03 -8.49 -12.14
CA GLN A 21 10.27 -8.18 -12.86
C GLN A 21 10.11 -8.46 -14.37
N ASN A 22 9.58 -9.63 -14.71
CA ASN A 22 9.33 -10.03 -16.10
C ASN A 22 8.32 -9.10 -16.77
N LEU A 23 7.26 -8.69 -16.06
CA LEU A 23 6.25 -7.77 -16.58
C LEU A 23 6.86 -6.39 -16.91
N ILE A 24 7.77 -5.89 -16.07
CA ILE A 24 8.50 -4.65 -16.30
C ILE A 24 9.44 -4.81 -17.50
N ALA A 25 10.22 -5.89 -17.55
CA ALA A 25 11.19 -6.14 -18.61
C ALA A 25 10.54 -6.31 -19.99
N ALA A 26 9.38 -6.98 -20.05
CA ALA A 26 8.62 -7.17 -21.28
C ALA A 26 7.95 -5.88 -21.78
N ASN A 27 7.83 -4.85 -20.94
CA ASN A 27 7.09 -3.63 -21.24
C ASN A 27 7.87 -2.36 -20.85
N PRO A 28 9.02 -2.08 -21.50
CA PRO A 28 9.89 -0.95 -21.14
C PRO A 28 9.21 0.41 -21.27
N ASP A 29 8.23 0.54 -22.17
CA ASP A 29 7.49 1.79 -22.40
C ASP A 29 6.40 2.04 -21.34
N TRP A 30 6.12 1.09 -20.44
CA TRP A 30 5.08 1.26 -19.44
C TRP A 30 5.49 2.20 -18.32
N HIS A 31 4.52 2.98 -17.83
CA HIS A 31 4.71 3.81 -16.65
C HIS A 31 4.17 3.11 -15.43
N ARG A 32 4.61 3.56 -14.24
CA ARG A 32 4.16 3.03 -12.94
C ARG A 32 2.62 2.92 -12.83
N THR A 33 1.87 3.86 -13.41
CA THR A 33 0.39 3.81 -13.44
C THR A 33 -0.16 2.64 -14.26
N ARG A 34 0.33 2.43 -15.48
CA ARG A 34 -0.13 1.33 -16.32
C ARG A 34 0.25 0.00 -15.68
N LEU A 35 1.52 -0.13 -15.28
CA LEU A 35 2.03 -1.31 -14.58
C LEU A 35 1.15 -1.71 -13.38
N SER A 36 0.76 -0.75 -12.53
CA SER A 36 -0.09 -1.06 -11.38
C SER A 36 -1.50 -1.55 -11.74
N LYS A 37 -2.08 -1.07 -12.84
CA LYS A 37 -3.42 -1.48 -13.28
C LYS A 37 -3.39 -2.88 -13.87
N GLU A 38 -2.46 -3.12 -14.78
CA GLU A 38 -2.24 -4.43 -15.44
C GLU A 38 -1.94 -5.50 -14.38
N LEU A 39 -1.12 -5.18 -13.38
CA LEU A 39 -0.82 -6.09 -12.28
C LEU A 39 -2.02 -6.34 -11.36
N CYS A 40 -2.86 -5.31 -11.11
CA CYS A 40 -4.13 -5.50 -10.42
C CYS A 40 -5.05 -6.44 -11.18
N GLU A 41 -5.15 -6.32 -12.50
CA GLU A 41 -5.99 -7.17 -13.34
C GLU A 41 -5.46 -8.62 -13.35
N LEU A 42 -4.16 -8.81 -13.58
CA LEU A 42 -3.48 -10.11 -13.56
C LEU A 42 -3.70 -10.90 -12.27
N TRP A 43 -3.67 -10.20 -11.13
CA TRP A 43 -3.86 -10.82 -9.82
C TRP A 43 -5.30 -10.78 -9.30
N ASN A 44 -6.26 -10.35 -10.13
CA ASN A 44 -7.63 -10.14 -9.73
C ASN A 44 -7.75 -9.32 -8.42
N TRP A 45 -6.92 -8.29 -8.29
CA TRP A 45 -6.75 -7.52 -7.07
C TRP A 45 -7.73 -6.34 -7.00
N TYR A 46 -8.96 -6.66 -6.59
CA TYR A 46 -10.07 -5.71 -6.47
C TYR A 46 -10.44 -5.42 -5.01
N ASN A 47 -11.13 -4.31 -4.78
CA ASN A 47 -11.79 -4.01 -3.50
C ASN A 47 -13.19 -4.66 -3.45
N SER A 48 -13.85 -4.56 -2.29
CA SER A 48 -15.22 -5.07 -2.09
C SER A 48 -16.25 -4.45 -3.05
N ASN A 49 -15.92 -3.29 -3.63
CA ASN A 49 -16.80 -2.55 -4.54
C ASN A 49 -16.46 -2.84 -6.01
N GLY A 50 -15.62 -3.85 -6.30
CA GLY A 50 -15.26 -4.25 -7.67
C GLY A 50 -14.29 -3.31 -8.39
N GLN A 51 -13.67 -2.36 -7.69
CA GLN A 51 -12.66 -1.46 -8.27
C GLN A 51 -11.25 -2.01 -8.05
N ILE A 52 -10.37 -1.86 -9.04
CA ILE A 52 -8.97 -2.26 -8.93
C ILE A 52 -8.29 -1.56 -7.75
N LYS A 53 -7.49 -2.30 -6.98
CA LYS A 53 -6.71 -1.76 -5.85
C LYS A 53 -5.41 -1.11 -6.32
N ASP A 54 -5.49 -0.19 -7.26
CA ASP A 54 -4.33 0.42 -7.93
C ASP A 54 -3.41 1.19 -6.96
N MET A 55 -3.95 1.81 -5.92
CA MET A 55 -3.17 2.45 -4.85
C MET A 55 -2.41 1.44 -3.99
N ALA A 56 -3.04 0.33 -3.62
CA ALA A 56 -2.37 -0.73 -2.86
C ALA A 56 -1.28 -1.38 -3.72
N CYS A 57 -1.56 -1.63 -4.99
CA CYS A 57 -0.60 -2.18 -5.95
C CYS A 57 0.59 -1.24 -6.18
N ARG A 58 0.37 0.06 -6.37
CA ARG A 58 1.48 1.05 -6.43
C ARG A 58 2.32 1.05 -5.15
N THR A 59 1.69 0.99 -3.98
CA THR A 59 2.40 0.95 -2.69
C THR A 59 3.22 -0.34 -2.54
N PHE A 60 2.66 -1.47 -2.98
CA PHE A 60 3.34 -2.76 -3.05
C PHE A 60 4.60 -2.69 -3.93
N LEU A 61 4.47 -2.16 -5.15
CA LEU A 61 5.60 -1.98 -6.08
C LEU A 61 6.70 -1.08 -5.49
N LEU A 62 6.32 0.02 -4.82
CA LEU A 62 7.27 0.90 -4.13
C LEU A 62 8.01 0.18 -3.00
N LYS A 63 7.31 -0.66 -2.22
CA LYS A 63 7.95 -1.46 -1.15
C LYS A 63 8.93 -2.48 -1.72
N LEU A 64 8.64 -3.06 -2.88
CA LEU A 64 9.58 -3.95 -3.57
C LEU A 64 10.84 -3.21 -4.03
N GLU A 65 10.68 -2.03 -4.65
CA GLU A 65 11.79 -1.15 -5.06
C GLU A 65 12.63 -0.73 -3.84
N GLN A 66 11.99 -0.31 -2.75
CA GLN A 66 12.68 0.08 -1.50
C GLN A 66 13.47 -1.06 -0.85
N ARG A 67 13.00 -2.30 -1.00
CA ARG A 67 13.71 -3.50 -0.52
C ARG A 67 14.76 -4.00 -1.51
N GLY A 68 14.92 -3.36 -2.67
CA GLY A 68 15.91 -3.73 -3.69
C GLY A 68 15.51 -4.92 -4.55
N TYR A 69 14.26 -5.38 -4.51
CA TYR A 69 13.82 -6.54 -5.29
C TYR A 69 13.61 -6.22 -6.77
N LEU A 70 13.35 -4.96 -7.14
CA LEU A 70 13.16 -4.54 -8.52
C LEU A 70 13.50 -3.06 -8.69
N THR A 71 13.60 -2.62 -9.94
CA THR A 71 13.71 -1.19 -10.29
C THR A 71 12.49 -0.77 -11.08
N LEU A 72 11.75 0.24 -10.61
CA LEU A 72 10.56 0.73 -11.32
C LEU A 72 10.94 1.76 -12.39
N PRO A 73 10.14 1.88 -13.46
CA PRO A 73 10.31 2.93 -14.46
C PRO A 73 10.39 4.33 -13.84
N VAL A 74 11.15 5.24 -14.46
CA VAL A 74 11.37 6.60 -13.94
C VAL A 74 10.03 7.30 -13.68
N ARG A 75 9.96 8.01 -12.55
CA ARG A 75 8.78 8.78 -12.17
C ARG A 75 8.61 9.98 -13.09
N ARG A 76 7.46 10.08 -13.77
CA ARG A 76 7.17 11.15 -14.74
C ARG A 76 6.65 12.45 -14.13
N ARG A 77 6.03 12.40 -12.96
CA ARG A 77 5.54 13.59 -12.24
C ARG A 77 5.79 13.43 -10.74
N PRO A 78 6.25 14.48 -10.04
CA PRO A 78 6.17 14.50 -8.59
C PRO A 78 4.70 14.30 -8.18
N GLY A 79 4.51 13.58 -7.08
CA GLY A 79 3.18 13.26 -6.57
C GLY A 79 2.55 14.56 -6.12
N GLY A 80 1.30 14.79 -6.52
CA GLY A 80 0.55 15.92 -6.01
C GLY A 80 0.55 15.86 -4.48
N SER A 81 0.92 16.97 -3.83
CA SER A 81 0.87 17.15 -2.39
C SER A 81 -0.57 17.24 -1.87
N SER A 82 -1.50 16.46 -2.41
CA SER A 82 -2.91 16.49 -2.01
C SER A 82 -3.17 15.68 -0.74
N TYR A 83 -2.20 14.85 -0.31
CA TYR A 83 -2.29 14.05 0.92
C TYR A 83 -1.71 14.74 2.17
N GLN A 84 -1.10 15.91 2.03
CA GLN A 84 -0.89 16.81 3.17
C GLN A 84 -2.19 17.56 3.49
N GLN A 85 -3.34 16.88 3.47
CA GLN A 85 -4.45 17.37 4.26
C GLN A 85 -3.97 17.27 5.70
N SER A 86 -3.59 18.40 6.28
CA SER A 86 -3.33 18.52 7.70
C SER A 86 -4.58 18.00 8.41
N ILE A 87 -4.50 16.79 8.96
CA ILE A 87 -5.56 16.28 9.83
C ILE A 87 -5.62 17.28 10.99
N PRO A 88 -6.76 17.97 11.21
CA PRO A 88 -6.85 18.91 12.31
C PRO A 88 -6.57 18.15 13.59
N LYS A 89 -5.64 18.68 14.41
CA LYS A 89 -5.36 18.09 15.72
C LYS A 89 -6.62 18.24 16.55
N VAL A 90 -7.30 17.12 16.81
CA VAL A 90 -8.44 17.07 17.71
C VAL A 90 -7.90 17.13 19.14
N PRO A 91 -8.33 18.09 19.98
CA PRO A 91 -7.99 18.08 21.39
C PRO A 91 -8.42 16.76 22.03
N HIS A 92 -7.49 16.11 22.72
CA HIS A 92 -7.71 14.88 23.46
C HIS A 92 -6.94 14.94 24.77
N SER A 93 -7.35 14.16 25.77
CA SER A 93 -6.59 14.04 27.01
C SER A 93 -5.19 13.47 26.71
N THR A 94 -4.17 14.11 27.27
CA THR A 94 -2.78 13.67 27.23
C THR A 94 -2.35 13.05 28.56
N ASP A 95 -3.31 12.73 29.43
CA ASP A 95 -3.03 12.19 30.75
C ASP A 95 -2.42 10.79 30.65
N LEU A 96 -1.48 10.49 31.53
CA LEU A 96 -0.85 9.18 31.57
C LEU A 96 -1.86 8.14 32.05
N ILE A 97 -2.10 7.14 31.19
CA ILE A 97 -2.86 5.96 31.57
C ILE A 97 -1.93 5.01 32.30
N LEU A 98 -2.00 4.98 33.63
CA LEU A 98 -1.26 4.05 34.48
C LEU A 98 -2.12 2.82 34.76
N GLY A 99 -1.73 1.65 34.24
CA GLY A 99 -2.47 0.41 34.46
C GLY A 99 -2.12 -0.68 33.46
N LYS A 100 -2.80 -1.82 33.57
CA LYS A 100 -2.67 -2.92 32.60
C LYS A 100 -3.46 -2.58 31.33
N LEU A 101 -2.96 -2.89 30.14
CA LEU A 101 -3.67 -2.63 28.88
C LEU A 101 -5.10 -3.22 28.84
N LYS A 102 -5.34 -4.32 29.55
CA LYS A 102 -6.67 -4.93 29.68
C LYS A 102 -7.71 -4.02 30.36
N SER A 103 -7.29 -3.07 31.21
CA SER A 103 -8.20 -2.13 31.88
C SER A 103 -8.72 -1.02 30.97
N VAL A 104 -8.10 -0.82 29.80
CA VAL A 104 -8.55 0.15 28.78
C VAL A 104 -9.20 -0.53 27.57
N ALA A 105 -9.38 -1.85 27.63
CA ALA A 105 -10.09 -2.61 26.61
C ALA A 105 -11.57 -2.77 27.00
N PRO A 106 -12.49 -2.86 26.01
CA PRO A 106 -12.23 -2.75 24.57
C PRO A 106 -12.14 -1.29 24.10
N VAL A 107 -11.34 -1.05 23.05
CA VAL A 107 -11.30 0.23 22.34
C VAL A 107 -12.32 0.20 21.20
N THR A 108 -13.09 1.27 21.05
CA THR A 108 -14.12 1.40 20.02
C THR A 108 -13.70 2.43 18.99
N ILE A 109 -13.82 2.09 17.71
CA ILE A 109 -13.58 3.00 16.58
C ILE A 109 -14.93 3.52 16.09
N LYS A 110 -15.07 4.85 15.97
CA LYS A 110 -16.23 5.51 15.38
C LYS A 110 -15.79 6.34 14.18
N GLN A 111 -16.52 6.24 13.08
CA GLN A 111 -16.32 7.13 11.94
C GLN A 111 -16.76 8.54 12.32
N VAL A 112 -15.98 9.54 11.93
CA VAL A 112 -16.28 10.96 12.14
C VAL A 112 -16.41 11.59 10.77
N ASP A 113 -17.50 12.29 10.51
CA ASP A 113 -17.69 13.00 9.26
C ASP A 113 -16.76 14.22 9.20
N LYS A 114 -16.30 14.55 7.99
CA LYS A 114 -15.58 15.81 7.76
C LYS A 114 -16.57 16.95 7.94
N THR A 115 -16.35 17.77 8.97
CA THR A 115 -17.05 19.06 9.15
C THR A 115 -16.58 20.06 8.10
#